data_AF-A0A7X8PN65-F1
#
_entry.id   AF-A0A7X8PN65-F1
#
_cell.length_a   1.000
_cell.length_b   1.000
_cell.length_c   1.000
_cell.angle_alpha   90.00
_cell.angle_beta   90.00
_cell.angle_gamma   90.00
#
_symmetry.space_group_name_H-M   'P 1'
#
loop_
_entity.id
_entity.type
_entity.pdbx_description
1 polymer ?
#
loop_
_entity_poly.entity_id
_entity_poly.type
_entity_poly.pdbx_seq_one_letter_code
_entity_poly.pdbx_strand_id
1 'polypeptide(L)'
;MRSFIFTVVIVIIILAAGGCSDNKTPEPRLSHLRLVADLFISMQNKDHHNAVILIGKLKAVMHDNVFLSTLEESETGNIFITPAQKELDQGNIANSLKIINDGLNQHPLNSYLIKCRDELLMLEQFQKNITAAVNPRSAAELKAALDQLDKLLEAYPPSAAKIKSFVDTKKTEFAAMDLYEQKRAFSSLVSEYELQMKTDRELAKIIAAQIEYEKDSSSTAD
;
A
#
# COMPACT_ATOMS: atom_id res chain seq x y z
N MET A 1 -19.10 1.92 12.07
CA MET A 1 -20.00 2.01 10.90
C MET A 1 -21.27 1.23 11.18
N ARG A 2 -22.27 1.90 11.75
CA ARG A 2 -23.60 1.36 12.06
C ARG A 2 -24.62 2.23 11.33
N SER A 3 -25.65 1.61 10.76
CA SER A 3 -26.85 2.24 10.19
C SER A 3 -26.77 2.90 8.80
N PHE A 4 -26.22 2.22 7.80
CA PHE A 4 -26.53 2.54 6.38
C PHE A 4 -27.21 1.40 5.59
N ILE A 5 -27.21 0.17 6.12
CA ILE A 5 -27.77 -1.01 5.42
C ILE A 5 -29.30 -1.09 5.54
N PHE A 6 -29.90 -0.50 6.59
CA PHE A 6 -31.35 -0.63 6.82
C PHE A 6 -32.21 0.36 6.02
N THR A 7 -31.66 1.50 5.58
CA THR A 7 -32.46 2.55 4.93
C THR A 7 -32.77 2.22 3.46
N VAL A 8 -31.94 1.40 2.80
CA VAL A 8 -32.13 1.01 1.39
C VAL A 8 -33.23 -0.05 1.22
N VAL A 9 -33.46 -0.87 2.25
CA VAL A 9 -34.44 -1.98 2.21
C VAL A 9 -35.89 -1.48 2.18
N ILE A 10 -36.18 -0.29 2.70
CA ILE A 10 -37.56 0.21 2.85
C ILE A 10 -38.08 0.88 1.57
N VAL A 11 -37.22 1.45 0.73
CA VAL A 11 -37.66 2.20 -0.46
C VAL A 11 -38.13 1.28 -1.61
N ILE A 12 -37.64 0.03 -1.66
CA ILE A 12 -37.99 -0.91 -2.75
C ILE A 12 -39.33 -1.62 -2.50
N ILE A 13 -39.77 -1.77 -1.24
CA ILE A 13 -41.01 -2.50 -0.90
C ILE A 13 -42.28 -1.69 -1.23
N ILE A 14 -42.21 -0.35 -1.30
CA ILE A 14 -43.39 0.50 -1.51
C ILE A 14 -43.87 0.52 -2.98
N LEU A 15 -43.07 0.07 -3.95
CA LEU A 15 -43.44 0.04 -5.37
C LEU A 15 -44.25 -1.20 -5.80
N ALA A 16 -44.52 -2.16 -4.89
CA ALA A 16 -45.19 -3.42 -5.21
C ALA A 16 -46.70 -3.47 -4.90
N ALA A 17 -47.31 -2.38 -4.44
CA ALA A 17 -48.74 -2.34 -4.09
C ALA A 17 -49.55 -1.51 -5.10
N GLY A 18 -49.74 -2.03 -6.30
CA GLY A 18 -50.64 -1.43 -7.28
C GLY A 18 -50.84 -2.29 -8.53
N GLY A 19 -51.95 -3.03 -8.56
CA GLY A 19 -52.55 -3.56 -9.80
C GLY A 19 -52.84 -5.06 -9.83
N CYS A 20 -54.08 -5.44 -9.50
CA CYS A 20 -54.71 -6.67 -9.98
C CYS A 20 -55.08 -6.53 -11.46
N SER A 21 -54.76 -7.52 -12.30
CA SER A 21 -55.70 -8.09 -13.27
C SER A 21 -55.07 -9.27 -14.00
N ASP A 22 -55.84 -10.34 -14.01
CA ASP A 22 -55.67 -11.64 -14.63
C ASP A 22 -55.24 -11.55 -16.12
N ASN A 23 -54.05 -12.06 -16.45
CA ASN A 23 -53.74 -12.63 -17.76
C ASN A 23 -52.42 -13.41 -17.70
N LYS A 24 -52.49 -14.70 -18.04
CA LYS A 24 -51.38 -15.64 -18.13
C LYS A 24 -50.41 -15.27 -19.26
N THR A 25 -49.56 -14.30 -18.97
CA THR A 25 -48.23 -14.17 -19.54
C THR A 25 -47.27 -14.76 -18.50
N PRO A 26 -46.23 -15.54 -18.85
CA PRO A 26 -45.21 -15.88 -17.86
C PRO A 26 -44.65 -14.55 -17.37
N GLU A 27 -44.95 -14.16 -16.13
CA GLU A 27 -44.74 -12.80 -15.66
C GLU A 27 -43.25 -12.45 -15.80
N PRO A 28 -42.87 -11.52 -16.68
CA PRO A 28 -41.48 -11.08 -16.81
C PRO A 28 -40.95 -10.57 -15.45
N ARG A 29 -41.87 -10.08 -14.60
CA ARG A 29 -41.60 -9.55 -13.27
C ARG A 29 -41.03 -10.59 -12.28
N LEU A 30 -41.40 -11.87 -12.37
CA LEU A 30 -40.92 -12.90 -11.42
C LEU A 30 -39.49 -13.37 -11.73
N SER A 31 -39.11 -13.44 -13.01
CA SER A 31 -37.75 -13.83 -13.41
C SER A 31 -36.69 -12.85 -12.89
N HIS A 32 -36.99 -11.56 -12.87
CA HIS A 32 -36.06 -10.54 -12.36
C HIS A 32 -35.90 -10.63 -10.84
N LEU A 33 -36.99 -10.85 -10.10
CA LEU A 33 -36.93 -11.04 -8.65
C LEU A 33 -36.12 -12.28 -8.26
N ARG A 34 -36.25 -13.38 -9.01
CA ARG A 34 -35.43 -14.58 -8.80
C ARG A 34 -33.95 -14.31 -9.06
N LEU A 35 -33.63 -13.58 -10.14
CA LEU A 35 -32.26 -13.29 -10.50
C LEU A 35 -31.59 -12.32 -9.50
N VAL A 36 -32.35 -11.38 -8.95
CA VAL A 36 -31.91 -10.55 -7.81
C VAL A 36 -31.68 -11.38 -6.55
N ALA A 37 -32.58 -12.31 -6.22
CA ALA A 37 -32.41 -13.19 -5.06
C ALA A 37 -31.16 -14.10 -5.20
N ASP A 38 -30.97 -14.70 -6.38
CA ASP A 38 -29.79 -15.53 -6.68
C ASP A 38 -28.49 -14.70 -6.59
N LEU A 39 -28.52 -13.42 -7.00
CA LEU A 39 -27.40 -12.50 -6.87
C LEU A 39 -27.07 -12.26 -5.39
N PHE A 40 -28.08 -11.97 -4.56
CA PHE A 40 -27.87 -11.81 -3.11
C PHE A 40 -27.28 -13.06 -2.46
N ILE A 41 -27.78 -14.24 -2.81
CA ILE A 41 -27.24 -15.52 -2.31
C ILE A 41 -25.79 -15.68 -2.72
N SER A 42 -25.44 -15.38 -3.98
CA SER A 42 -24.06 -15.50 -4.48
C SER A 42 -23.11 -14.54 -3.74
N MET A 43 -23.50 -13.28 -3.57
CA MET A 43 -22.72 -12.31 -2.81
C MET A 43 -22.59 -12.71 -1.33
N GLN A 44 -23.66 -13.21 -0.71
CA GLN A 44 -23.64 -13.70 0.68
C GLN A 44 -22.66 -14.87 0.84
N ASN A 45 -22.59 -15.75 -0.16
CA ASN A 45 -21.69 -16.89 -0.19
C ASN A 45 -20.26 -16.52 -0.65
N LYS A 46 -19.98 -15.25 -0.95
CA LYS A 46 -18.71 -14.76 -1.54
C LYS A 46 -18.37 -15.42 -2.88
N ASP A 47 -19.38 -15.88 -3.61
CA ASP A 47 -19.23 -16.39 -4.96
C ASP A 47 -19.23 -15.23 -5.97
N HIS A 48 -18.12 -14.49 -5.99
CA HIS A 48 -17.93 -13.29 -6.79
C HIS A 48 -18.04 -13.58 -8.30
N HIS A 49 -17.60 -14.75 -8.76
CA HIS A 49 -17.71 -15.15 -10.17
C HIS A 49 -19.18 -15.30 -10.59
N ASN A 50 -19.98 -16.03 -9.79
CA ASN A 50 -21.40 -16.18 -10.09
C ASN A 50 -22.15 -14.85 -9.95
N ALA A 51 -21.77 -14.01 -8.97
CA ALA A 51 -22.33 -12.68 -8.80
C ALA A 51 -22.14 -11.82 -10.06
N VAL A 52 -20.95 -11.77 -10.65
CA VAL A 52 -20.69 -11.04 -11.91
C VAL A 52 -21.57 -11.55 -13.06
N ILE A 53 -21.70 -12.87 -13.21
CA ILE A 53 -22.56 -13.47 -14.24
C ILE A 53 -24.03 -13.05 -14.05
N LEU A 54 -24.53 -13.08 -12.81
CA LEU A 54 -25.90 -12.69 -12.49
C LEU A 54 -26.13 -11.18 -12.69
N ILE A 55 -25.15 -10.34 -12.36
CA ILE A 55 -25.21 -8.90 -12.63
C ILE A 55 -25.29 -8.64 -14.14
N GLY A 56 -24.48 -9.31 -14.95
CA GLY A 56 -24.55 -9.20 -16.41
C GLY A 56 -25.94 -9.55 -16.97
N LYS A 57 -26.58 -10.59 -16.41
CA LYS A 57 -27.97 -10.94 -16.76
C LYS A 57 -28.98 -9.89 -16.30
N LEU A 58 -28.81 -9.28 -15.11
CA LEU A 58 -29.67 -8.18 -14.67
C LEU A 58 -29.52 -6.95 -15.57
N LYS A 59 -28.29 -6.60 -15.98
CA LYS A 59 -28.04 -5.46 -16.88
C LYS A 59 -28.65 -5.66 -18.26
N ALA A 60 -28.79 -6.90 -18.72
CA ALA A 60 -29.49 -7.23 -19.97
C ALA A 60 -31.01 -7.00 -19.91
N VAL A 61 -31.56 -6.78 -18.71
CA VAL A 61 -32.98 -6.46 -18.50
C VAL A 61 -33.13 -5.01 -18.06
N MET A 62 -32.26 -4.55 -17.18
CA MET A 62 -32.29 -3.25 -16.52
C MET A 62 -31.14 -2.38 -17.04
N HIS A 63 -31.22 -2.00 -18.31
CA HIS A 63 -30.12 -1.38 -19.06
C HIS A 63 -29.58 -0.06 -18.46
N ASP A 64 -30.44 0.73 -17.81
CA ASP A 64 -30.07 2.06 -17.30
C ASP A 64 -29.70 2.07 -15.80
N ASN A 65 -29.55 0.90 -15.18
CA ASN A 65 -29.25 0.81 -13.77
C ASN A 65 -27.75 0.99 -13.50
N VAL A 66 -27.34 2.22 -13.19
CA VAL A 66 -25.95 2.59 -12.84
C VAL A 66 -25.41 1.76 -11.66
N PHE A 67 -26.26 1.43 -10.68
CA PHE A 67 -25.85 0.62 -9.52
C PHE A 67 -25.34 -0.76 -9.93
N LEU A 68 -25.94 -1.39 -10.95
CA LEU A 68 -25.48 -2.70 -11.44
C LEU A 68 -24.07 -2.60 -12.05
N SER A 69 -23.72 -1.49 -12.68
CA SER A 69 -22.37 -1.30 -13.23
C SER A 69 -21.34 -1.11 -12.11
N THR A 70 -21.66 -0.33 -11.07
CA THR A 70 -20.79 -0.20 -9.89
C THR A 70 -20.64 -1.54 -9.15
N LEU A 71 -21.74 -2.30 -9.02
CA LEU A 71 -21.71 -3.61 -8.38
C LEU A 71 -20.88 -4.62 -9.19
N GLU A 72 -21.01 -4.61 -10.52
CA GLU A 72 -20.18 -5.45 -11.40
C GLU A 72 -18.69 -5.13 -11.24
N GLU A 73 -18.33 -3.85 -11.21
CA GLU A 73 -16.94 -3.43 -11.01
C GLU A 73 -16.39 -3.90 -9.66
N SER A 74 -17.17 -3.75 -8.59
CA SER A 74 -16.84 -4.23 -7.25
C SER A 74 -16.65 -5.74 -7.21
N GLU A 75 -17.62 -6.52 -7.72
CA GLU A 75 -17.55 -7.98 -7.69
C GLU A 75 -16.45 -8.53 -8.60
N THR A 76 -16.21 -7.89 -9.74
CA THR A 76 -15.06 -8.20 -10.61
C THR A 76 -13.74 -7.94 -9.88
N GLY A 77 -13.65 -6.85 -9.12
CA GLY A 77 -12.49 -6.59 -8.26
C GLY A 77 -12.30 -7.66 -7.18
N ASN A 78 -13.39 -8.06 -6.51
CA ASN A 78 -13.38 -9.04 -5.43
C ASN A 78 -12.91 -10.44 -5.85
N ILE A 79 -13.05 -10.81 -7.13
CA ILE A 79 -12.48 -12.04 -7.71
C ILE A 79 -10.96 -12.11 -7.49
N PHE A 80 -10.26 -10.96 -7.58
CA PHE A 80 -8.81 -10.89 -7.42
C PHE A 80 -8.39 -10.40 -6.03
N ILE A 81 -9.14 -9.48 -5.42
CA ILE A 81 -8.82 -8.92 -4.09
C ILE A 81 -8.89 -10.01 -3.01
N THR A 82 -9.88 -10.90 -3.06
CA THR A 82 -10.03 -11.98 -2.06
C THR A 82 -8.83 -12.93 -2.00
N PRO A 83 -8.37 -13.53 -3.12
CA PRO A 83 -7.16 -14.35 -3.10
C PRO A 83 -5.89 -13.53 -2.81
N ALA A 84 -5.80 -12.28 -3.27
CA ALA A 84 -4.68 -11.41 -2.91
C ALA A 84 -4.61 -11.14 -1.40
N GLN A 85 -5.75 -10.88 -0.75
CA GLN A 85 -5.82 -10.71 0.70
C GLN A 85 -5.35 -11.96 1.44
N LYS A 86 -5.68 -13.16 0.94
CA LYS A 86 -5.22 -14.42 1.54
C LYS A 86 -3.70 -14.59 1.48
N GLU A 87 -3.06 -14.14 0.41
CA GLU A 87 -1.58 -14.10 0.32
C GLU A 87 -1.00 -13.04 1.26
N LEU A 88 -1.64 -11.87 1.35
CA LEU A 88 -1.23 -10.79 2.24
C LEU A 88 -1.30 -11.19 3.71
N ASP A 89 -2.35 -11.91 4.12
CA ASP A 89 -2.53 -12.44 5.48
C ASP A 89 -1.41 -13.42 5.87
N GLN A 90 -0.73 -14.03 4.89
CA GLN A 90 0.44 -14.89 5.08
C GLN A 90 1.76 -14.12 5.03
N GLY A 91 1.73 -12.80 4.80
CA GLY A 91 2.91 -11.95 4.62
C GLY A 91 3.49 -11.95 3.20
N ASN A 92 2.83 -12.58 2.23
CA ASN A 92 3.31 -12.70 0.85
C ASN A 92 2.87 -11.50 -0.01
N ILE A 93 3.49 -10.34 0.20
CA ILE A 93 3.18 -9.10 -0.56
C ILE A 93 3.40 -9.29 -2.06
N ALA A 94 4.50 -9.97 -2.46
CA ALA A 94 4.82 -10.19 -3.87
C ALA A 94 3.75 -11.03 -4.61
N ASN A 95 3.24 -12.09 -3.97
CA ASN A 95 2.16 -12.89 -4.55
C ASN A 95 0.84 -12.11 -4.60
N SER A 96 0.56 -11.30 -3.58
CA SER A 96 -0.61 -10.41 -3.56
C SER A 96 -0.57 -9.43 -4.74
N LEU A 97 0.57 -8.77 -4.96
CA LEU A 97 0.79 -7.87 -6.09
C LEU A 97 0.63 -8.59 -7.43
N LYS A 98 1.15 -9.81 -7.55
CA LYS A 98 0.99 -10.62 -8.77
C LYS A 98 -0.50 -10.85 -9.09
N ILE A 99 -1.28 -11.29 -8.12
CA ILE A 99 -2.72 -11.55 -8.30
C ILE A 99 -3.46 -10.26 -8.70
N ILE A 100 -3.17 -9.13 -8.05
CA ILE A 100 -3.79 -7.85 -8.39
C ILE A 100 -3.39 -7.39 -9.80
N ASN A 101 -2.13 -7.55 -10.19
CA ASN A 101 -1.65 -7.20 -11.53
C ASN A 101 -2.26 -8.11 -12.61
N ASP A 102 -2.45 -9.40 -12.33
CA ASP A 102 -3.17 -10.32 -13.22
C ASP A 102 -4.63 -9.88 -13.42
N GLY A 103 -5.27 -9.36 -12.37
CA GLY A 103 -6.59 -8.73 -12.44
C GLY A 103 -6.59 -7.45 -13.26
N LEU A 104 -5.60 -6.56 -13.09
CA LEU A 104 -5.46 -5.33 -13.88
C LEU A 104 -5.14 -5.60 -15.35
N ASN A 105 -4.44 -6.69 -15.67
CA ASN A 105 -4.22 -7.09 -17.06
C ASN A 105 -5.54 -7.46 -17.76
N GLN A 106 -6.50 -8.03 -17.01
CA GLN A 106 -7.82 -8.40 -17.53
C GLN A 106 -8.83 -7.24 -17.46
N HIS A 107 -8.72 -6.39 -16.43
CA HIS A 107 -9.61 -5.27 -16.17
C HIS A 107 -8.81 -3.99 -15.85
N PRO A 108 -8.18 -3.35 -16.86
CA PRO A 108 -7.22 -2.25 -16.64
C PRO A 108 -7.77 -1.01 -15.96
N LEU A 109 -9.09 -0.80 -16.05
CA LEU A 109 -9.78 0.38 -15.53
C LEU A 109 -10.54 0.10 -14.22
N ASN A 110 -10.40 -1.11 -13.64
CA ASN A 110 -11.08 -1.42 -12.38
C ASN A 110 -10.47 -0.59 -11.22
N SER A 111 -11.25 0.35 -10.70
CA SER A 111 -10.79 1.32 -9.70
C SER A 111 -10.36 0.67 -8.37
N TYR A 112 -11.02 -0.42 -7.97
CA TYR A 112 -10.69 -1.17 -6.76
C TYR A 112 -9.33 -1.87 -6.89
N LEU A 113 -9.06 -2.48 -8.04
CA LEU A 113 -7.77 -3.14 -8.29
C LEU A 113 -6.61 -2.14 -8.34
N ILE A 114 -6.82 -0.98 -8.97
CA ILE A 114 -5.82 0.11 -9.01
C ILE A 114 -5.48 0.53 -7.58
N LYS A 115 -6.50 0.80 -6.77
CA LYS A 115 -6.31 1.21 -5.38
C LYS A 115 -5.56 0.14 -4.56
N CYS A 116 -5.94 -1.13 -4.69
CA CYS A 116 -5.26 -2.22 -3.99
C CYS A 116 -3.79 -2.36 -4.43
N ARG A 117 -3.48 -2.20 -5.72
CA ARG A 117 -2.10 -2.21 -6.21
C ARG A 117 -1.29 -1.10 -5.56
N ASP A 118 -1.81 0.12 -5.55
CA ASP A 118 -1.10 1.28 -5.02
C ASP A 118 -0.85 1.14 -3.51
N GLU A 119 -1.83 0.62 -2.75
CA GLU A 119 -1.68 0.29 -1.33
C GLU A 119 -0.64 -0.82 -1.09
N LEU A 120 -0.62 -1.87 -1.92
CA LEU A 120 0.35 -2.97 -1.81
C LEU A 120 1.78 -2.52 -2.15
N LEU A 121 1.95 -1.68 -3.18
CA LEU A 121 3.26 -1.11 -3.53
C LEU A 121 3.80 -0.23 -2.41
N MET A 122 2.92 0.54 -1.75
CA MET A 122 3.30 1.33 -0.60
C MET A 122 3.70 0.45 0.58
N LEU A 123 2.97 -0.64 0.83
CA LEU A 123 3.32 -1.62 1.87
C LEU A 123 4.67 -2.29 1.61
N GLU A 124 4.98 -2.64 0.35
CA GLU A 124 6.28 -3.17 -0.06
C GLU A 124 7.41 -2.15 0.23
N GLN A 125 7.18 -0.87 -0.05
CA GLN A 125 8.15 0.19 0.26
C GLN A 125 8.35 0.35 1.77
N PHE A 126 7.28 0.29 2.58
CA PHE A 126 7.41 0.26 4.03
C PHE A 126 8.24 -0.94 4.50
N GLN A 127 7.93 -2.15 4.05
CA GLN A 127 8.66 -3.35 4.42
C GLN A 127 10.15 -3.23 4.07
N LYS A 128 10.46 -2.84 2.83
CA LYS A 128 11.84 -2.65 2.35
C LYS A 128 12.63 -1.69 3.25
N ASN A 129 12.08 -0.51 3.54
CA ASN A 129 12.80 0.51 4.32
C ASN A 129 12.87 0.17 5.81
N ILE A 130 11.85 -0.50 6.37
CA ILE A 130 11.93 -1.04 7.73
C ILE A 130 13.05 -2.09 7.80
N THR A 131 13.11 -3.05 6.87
CA THR A 131 14.18 -4.06 6.85
C THR A 131 15.56 -3.43 6.72
N ALA A 132 15.72 -2.41 5.86
CA ALA A 132 16.97 -1.66 5.74
C ALA A 132 17.35 -0.93 7.04
N ALA A 133 16.37 -0.34 7.74
CA ALA A 133 16.61 0.36 9.00
C ALA A 133 16.86 -0.59 10.19
N VAL A 134 16.37 -1.84 10.15
CA VAL A 134 16.63 -2.83 11.21
C VAL A 134 18.10 -3.22 11.28
N ASN A 135 18.74 -3.44 10.13
CA ASN A 135 20.14 -3.88 10.03
C ASN A 135 20.95 -3.04 9.02
N PRO A 136 21.20 -1.76 9.30
CA PRO A 136 21.95 -0.90 8.40
C PRO A 136 23.45 -1.27 8.39
N ARG A 137 24.12 -1.14 7.24
CA ARG A 137 25.57 -1.39 7.14
C ARG A 137 26.40 -0.13 7.32
N SER A 138 25.79 1.05 7.16
CA SER A 138 26.44 2.36 7.32
C SER A 138 25.43 3.44 7.73
N ALA A 139 25.91 4.53 8.33
CA ALA A 139 25.06 5.64 8.74
C ALA A 139 24.30 6.23 7.55
N ALA A 140 24.94 6.24 6.38
CA ALA A 140 24.33 6.64 5.11
C ALA A 140 23.16 5.74 4.70
N GLU A 141 23.29 4.40 4.84
CA GLU A 141 22.20 3.47 4.54
C GLU A 141 21.02 3.67 5.51
N LEU A 142 21.29 3.84 6.80
CA LEU A 142 20.26 4.10 7.80
C LEU A 142 19.54 5.42 7.52
N LYS A 143 20.29 6.48 7.21
CA LYS A 143 19.72 7.77 6.83
C LYS A 143 18.81 7.66 5.62
N ALA A 144 19.27 6.99 4.55
CA ALA A 144 18.47 6.82 3.34
C ALA A 144 17.16 6.07 3.63
N ALA A 145 17.21 5.02 4.45
CA ALA A 145 16.01 4.29 4.86
C ALA A 145 15.05 5.16 5.68
N LEU A 146 15.57 5.95 6.63
CA LEU A 146 14.77 6.86 7.45
C LEU A 146 14.13 7.98 6.64
N ASP A 147 14.87 8.61 5.73
CA ASP A 147 14.37 9.67 4.85
C ASP A 147 13.23 9.15 3.95
N GLN A 148 13.29 7.88 3.51
CA GLN A 148 12.19 7.25 2.76
C GLN A 148 11.00 6.90 3.67
N LEU A 149 11.23 6.43 4.89
CA LEU A 149 10.16 6.17 5.85
C LEU A 149 9.42 7.45 6.22
N ASP A 150 10.11 8.57 6.44
CA ASP A 150 9.48 9.86 6.73
C ASP A 150 8.55 10.29 5.59
N LYS A 151 8.99 10.19 4.32
CA LYS A 151 8.14 10.47 3.14
C LYS A 151 6.91 9.58 3.06
N LEU A 152 7.07 8.28 3.33
CA LEU A 152 5.97 7.32 3.32
C LEU A 152 4.97 7.61 4.45
N LEU A 153 5.44 8.06 5.61
CA LEU A 153 4.59 8.41 6.74
C LEU A 153 3.77 9.68 6.51
N GLU A 154 4.34 10.66 5.80
CA GLU A 154 3.60 11.84 5.34
C GLU A 154 2.52 11.47 4.32
N ALA A 155 2.85 10.58 3.37
CA ALA A 155 1.91 10.08 2.37
C ALA A 155 0.79 9.20 2.97
N TYR A 156 1.04 8.56 4.12
CA TYR A 156 0.09 7.65 4.76
C TYR A 156 -0.01 7.85 6.29
N PRO A 157 -0.70 8.92 6.74
CA PRO A 157 -0.81 9.28 8.15
C PRO A 157 -1.35 8.19 9.09
N PRO A 158 -2.31 7.32 8.69
CA PRO A 158 -2.80 6.26 9.57
C PRO A 158 -1.72 5.26 10.03
N SER A 159 -0.65 5.07 9.25
CA SER A 159 0.47 4.20 9.63
C SER A 159 1.49 4.88 10.53
N ALA A 160 1.53 6.22 10.54
CA ALA A 160 2.50 6.99 11.33
C ALA A 160 2.48 6.62 12.80
N ALA A 161 1.29 6.56 13.41
CA ALA A 161 1.17 6.20 14.82
C ALA A 161 1.72 4.81 15.16
N LYS A 162 1.66 3.86 14.22
CA LYS A 162 2.06 2.46 14.45
C LYS A 162 3.57 2.23 14.42
N ILE A 163 4.30 3.02 13.64
CA ILE A 163 5.76 2.85 13.45
C ILE A 163 6.58 4.02 13.95
N LYS A 164 5.97 5.08 14.49
CA LYS A 164 6.67 6.26 15.00
C LYS A 164 7.74 5.93 16.03
N SER A 165 7.43 5.08 17.01
CA SER A 165 8.41 4.68 18.03
C SER A 165 9.64 4.00 17.43
N PHE A 166 9.42 3.13 16.44
CA PHE A 166 10.51 2.49 15.69
C PHE A 166 11.37 3.52 14.97
N VAL A 167 10.76 4.46 14.23
CA VAL A 167 11.48 5.51 13.51
C VAL A 167 12.28 6.41 14.47
N ASP A 168 11.68 6.82 15.59
CA ASP A 168 12.34 7.65 16.60
C ASP A 168 13.56 6.94 17.23
N THR A 169 13.43 5.64 17.53
CA THR A 169 14.57 4.83 17.99
C THR A 169 15.67 4.78 16.94
N LYS A 170 15.32 4.52 15.68
CA LYS A 170 16.29 4.45 14.59
C LYS A 170 16.95 5.80 14.28
N LYS A 171 16.29 6.94 14.49
CA LYS A 171 16.90 8.27 14.40
C LYS A 171 17.98 8.48 15.47
N THR A 172 17.75 7.99 16.69
CA THR A 172 18.77 8.01 17.76
C THR A 172 19.96 7.12 17.41
N GLU A 173 19.70 5.91 16.90
CA GLU A 173 20.77 5.00 16.44
C GLU A 173 21.59 5.63 15.29
N PHE A 174 20.94 6.31 14.35
CA PHE A 174 21.60 7.04 13.27
C PHE A 174 22.59 8.06 13.81
N ALA A 175 22.19 8.93 14.74
CA ALA A 175 23.07 9.95 15.31
C ALA A 175 24.32 9.33 15.97
N ALA A 176 24.16 8.21 16.69
CA ALA A 176 25.29 7.51 17.31
C ALA A 176 26.23 6.88 16.26
N MET A 177 25.65 6.27 15.22
CA MET A 177 26.40 5.60 14.17
C MET A 177 27.16 6.57 13.27
N ASP A 178 26.52 7.67 12.89
CA ASP A 178 27.12 8.76 12.12
C ASP A 178 28.31 9.37 12.87
N LEU A 179 28.15 9.68 14.16
CA LEU A 179 29.24 10.19 14.99
C LEU A 179 30.41 9.20 15.09
N TYR A 180 30.11 7.89 15.21
CA TYR A 180 31.15 6.87 15.26
C TYR A 180 31.91 6.75 13.94
N GLU A 181 31.20 6.75 12.82
CA GLU A 181 31.79 6.68 11.47
C GLU A 181 32.64 7.91 11.18
N GLN A 182 32.17 9.11 11.52
CA GLN A 182 32.94 10.36 11.38
C GLN A 182 34.22 10.34 12.23
N LYS A 183 34.14 9.93 13.50
CA LYS A 183 35.33 9.80 14.37
C LYS A 183 36.33 8.78 13.81
N ARG A 184 35.85 7.68 13.25
CA ARG A 184 36.70 6.66 12.63
C ARG A 184 37.37 7.19 11.36
N ALA A 185 36.63 7.91 10.51
CA ALA A 185 37.15 8.52 9.30
C ALA A 185 38.25 9.54 9.64
N PHE A 186 37.99 10.43 10.59
CA PHE A 186 38.96 11.41 11.09
C PHE A 186 40.21 10.74 11.66
N SER A 187 40.05 9.71 12.51
CA SER A 187 41.19 8.97 13.06
C SER A 187 42.02 8.28 11.97
N SER A 188 41.38 7.74 10.94
CA SER A 188 42.07 7.16 9.79
C SER A 188 42.87 8.23 9.02
N LEU A 189 42.30 9.43 8.85
CA LEU A 189 42.95 10.54 8.16
C LEU A 189 44.20 11.02 8.94
N VAL A 190 44.10 11.12 10.26
CA VAL A 190 45.23 11.45 11.14
C VAL A 190 46.32 10.38 11.06
N SER A 191 45.96 9.10 11.08
CA SER A 191 46.93 8.01 10.94
C SER A 191 47.65 8.05 9.58
N GLU A 192 46.93 8.37 8.50
CA GLU A 192 47.52 8.51 7.16
C GLU A 192 48.47 9.71 7.10
N TYR A 193 48.09 10.85 7.71
CA TYR A 193 48.98 12.01 7.83
C TYR A 193 50.31 11.67 8.52
N GLU A 194 50.27 10.95 9.65
CA GLU A 194 51.48 10.56 10.39
C GLU A 194 52.39 9.61 9.58
N LEU A 195 51.80 8.75 8.76
CA LEU A 195 52.53 7.89 7.84
C LEU A 195 53.19 8.73 6.73
N GLN A 196 52.42 9.60 6.08
CA GLN A 196 52.90 10.40 4.95
C GLN A 196 53.94 11.44 5.36
N MET A 197 53.90 11.95 6.59
CA MET A 197 54.97 12.79 7.14
C MET A 197 56.37 12.13 7.06
N LYS A 198 56.43 10.79 7.02
CA LYS A 198 57.68 10.02 6.91
C LYS A 198 58.04 9.62 5.48
N THR A 199 57.07 9.57 4.56
CA THR A 199 57.24 9.01 3.21
C THR A 199 57.03 10.02 2.08
N ASP A 200 56.06 10.93 2.20
CA ASP A 200 55.73 11.97 1.22
C ASP A 200 55.21 13.24 1.90
N ARG A 201 56.08 14.26 1.98
CA ARG A 201 55.76 15.53 2.64
C ARG A 201 54.73 16.39 1.92
N GLU A 202 54.61 16.28 0.60
CA GLU A 202 53.61 17.09 -0.13
C GLU A 202 52.22 16.49 0.07
N LEU A 203 52.09 15.16 0.01
CA LEU A 203 50.85 14.48 0.35
C LEU A 203 50.44 14.74 1.82
N ALA A 204 51.40 14.74 2.75
CA ALA A 204 51.14 15.07 4.15
C ALA A 204 50.55 16.49 4.34
N LYS A 205 51.01 17.50 3.58
CA LYS A 205 50.44 18.86 3.64
C LYS A 205 48.99 18.90 3.16
N ILE A 206 48.67 18.15 2.10
CA ILE A 206 47.30 18.06 1.58
C ILE A 206 46.38 17.43 2.64
N ILE A 207 46.82 16.34 3.27
CA ILE A 207 46.05 15.67 4.33
C ILE A 207 45.89 16.58 5.55
N ALA A 208 46.92 17.34 5.94
CA ALA A 208 46.82 18.31 7.04
C ALA A 208 45.75 19.38 6.79
N ALA A 209 45.68 19.91 5.56
CA ALA A 209 44.63 20.86 5.17
C ALA A 209 43.22 20.24 5.24
N GLN A 210 43.08 18.95 4.87
CA GLN A 210 41.82 18.22 5.00
C GLN A 210 41.41 18.02 6.47
N ILE A 211 42.36 17.68 7.35
CA ILE A 211 42.11 17.54 8.79
C ILE A 211 41.61 18.86 9.39
N GLU A 212 42.22 19.98 9.00
CA GLU A 212 41.83 21.31 9.48
C GLU A 212 40.42 21.69 9.01
N TYR A 213 40.10 21.42 7.74
CA TYR A 213 38.76 21.59 7.19
C TYR A 213 37.70 20.75 7.94
N GLU A 214 37.98 19.46 8.18
CA GLU A 214 37.04 18.58 8.88
C GLU A 214 36.80 19.03 10.33
N LYS A 215 37.84 19.54 11.01
CA LYS A 215 37.73 20.08 12.36
C LYS A 215 36.82 21.30 12.43
N ASP A 216 36.98 22.23 11.50
CA ASP A 216 36.14 23.44 11.44
C ASP A 216 34.68 23.08 11.13
N SER A 217 34.44 22.15 10.20
CA SER A 217 33.10 21.67 9.84
C SER A 217 32.36 20.99 11.00
N SER A 218 33.09 20.33 11.90
CA SER A 218 32.53 19.68 13.10
C SER A 218 32.17 20.67 14.22
N SER A 219 32.79 21.86 14.26
CA SER A 219 32.50 22.90 15.27
C SER A 219 31.27 23.76 14.95
N THR A 220 30.77 23.71 13.71
CA THR A 220 29.63 24.49 13.23
C THR A 220 28.29 23.74 13.28
N ALA A 221 28.27 22.52 13.83
CA ALA A 221 27.10 21.65 13.91
C ALA A 221 26.43 21.61 15.31
N ASP A 222 26.95 22.37 16.28
CA ASP A 222 26.33 22.65 17.59
C ASP A 222 25.47 23.94 17.55
#